data_AF-A0A1M7HKL6-F1
#
_entry.id   AF-A0A1M7HKL6-F1
#
_cell.length_a   1.000
_cell.length_b   1.000
_cell.length_c   1.000
_cell.angle_alpha   90.00
_cell.angle_beta   90.00
_cell.angle_gamma   90.00
#
_symmetry.space_group_name_H-M   'P 1'
#
loop_
_entity.id
_entity.type
_entity.pdbx_description
1 polymer ?
#
loop_
_entity_poly.entity_id
_entity_poly.type
_entity_poly.pdbx_seq_one_letter_code
_entity_poly.pdbx_strand_id
1 'polypeptide(L)'
;MSTDHDQLAARFGAFRAAIAPTMTGPGAPEIRADVRRRHRRTAVAGVAAVVLVLVGAGAFLLRPADDTNRLIPATASTSPSADPSADPSPSPDDTWKQTVRNGRMDLTAETNANCGGPAVTFRDGKAKAWYDGVNKNYAVLDDNMFRADIDRDGRPDYLVTLSCDFGRDPATIECDPRMSKEACEAQRKSGVITQLFVLRGEPGDLTAIGGIRAGSLLTPPARVEISDDGLISISDDREPGRVLVWAYRDGTMKVVENIKASPTPTA
;
A
#
# COMPACT_ATOMS: atom_id res chain seq x y z
N MET A 1 29.34 -25.98 43.50
CA MET A 1 29.42 -25.51 42.10
C MET A 1 28.00 -25.53 41.55
N SER A 2 27.29 -24.39 41.61
CA SER A 2 26.00 -24.25 40.91
C SER A 2 26.31 -23.87 39.48
N THR A 3 25.77 -24.61 38.53
CA THR A 3 26.07 -24.44 37.10
C THR A 3 25.28 -23.24 36.57
N ASP A 4 25.83 -22.52 35.58
CA ASP A 4 25.20 -21.33 34.96
C ASP A 4 23.73 -21.56 34.51
N HIS A 5 23.34 -22.82 34.28
CA HIS A 5 21.96 -23.19 33.99
C HIS A 5 20.97 -22.88 35.12
N ASP A 6 21.39 -22.99 36.38
CA ASP A 6 20.52 -22.70 37.54
C ASP A 6 20.20 -21.20 37.62
N GLN A 7 21.16 -20.33 37.31
CA GLN A 7 20.94 -18.88 37.30
C GLN A 7 19.98 -18.46 36.18
N LEU A 8 20.09 -19.06 35.00
CA LEU A 8 19.21 -18.78 33.87
C LEU A 8 17.77 -19.21 34.17
N ALA A 9 17.59 -20.41 34.74
CA ALA A 9 16.27 -20.90 35.15
C ALA A 9 15.64 -20.00 36.22
N ALA A 10 16.41 -19.55 37.21
CA ALA A 10 15.95 -18.65 38.26
C ALA A 10 15.51 -17.29 37.71
N ARG A 11 16.29 -16.69 36.79
CA ARG A 11 15.94 -15.41 36.14
C ARG A 11 14.69 -15.53 35.28
N PHE A 12 14.54 -16.63 34.54
CA PHE A 12 13.36 -16.87 33.72
C PHE A 12 12.10 -17.09 34.58
N GLY A 13 12.25 -17.76 35.73
CA GLY A 13 11.19 -17.93 36.72
C GLY A 13 10.74 -16.58 37.30
N ALA A 14 11.68 -15.73 37.71
CA ALA A 14 11.40 -14.40 38.23
C ALA A 14 10.69 -13.50 37.19
N PHE A 15 11.14 -13.55 35.93
CA PHE A 15 10.50 -12.82 34.83
C PHE A 15 9.06 -13.28 34.59
N ARG A 16 8.80 -14.59 34.53
CA ARG A 16 7.43 -15.13 34.37
C ARG A 16 6.53 -14.71 35.53
N ALA A 17 7.02 -14.77 36.76
CA ALA A 17 6.24 -14.37 37.94
C ALA A 17 5.88 -12.88 37.92
N ALA A 18 6.77 -12.01 37.40
CA ALA A 18 6.52 -10.58 37.29
C ALA A 18 5.45 -10.21 36.25
N ILE A 19 5.27 -11.04 35.20
CA ILE A 19 4.38 -10.73 34.07
C ILE A 19 3.06 -11.52 34.14
N ALA A 20 3.00 -12.59 34.93
CA ALA A 20 1.77 -13.36 35.14
C ALA A 20 0.54 -12.51 35.55
N PRO A 21 0.65 -11.45 36.40
CA PRO A 21 -0.51 -10.64 36.79
C PRO A 21 -1.09 -9.80 35.64
N THR A 22 -0.27 -9.43 34.65
CA THR A 22 -0.67 -8.59 33.50
C THR A 22 -1.21 -9.39 32.31
N MET A 23 -1.06 -10.71 32.30
CA MET A 23 -1.58 -11.59 31.25
C MET A 23 -2.94 -12.22 31.58
N THR A 24 -3.71 -11.63 32.49
CA THR A 24 -5.12 -12.01 32.67
C THR A 24 -5.95 -11.38 31.55
N GLY A 25 -5.80 -11.92 30.33
CA GLY A 25 -6.65 -11.55 29.21
C GLY A 25 -8.12 -11.91 29.49
N PRO A 26 -9.07 -11.33 28.72
CA PRO A 26 -10.49 -11.62 28.87
C PRO A 26 -10.70 -13.14 28.80
N GLY A 27 -11.45 -13.67 29.76
CA GLY A 27 -11.57 -15.11 29.95
C GLY A 27 -12.14 -15.79 28.71
N ALA A 28 -11.89 -17.11 28.56
CA ALA A 28 -12.52 -17.94 27.55
C ALA A 28 -14.06 -17.77 27.37
N PRO A 29 -14.88 -17.40 28.38
CA PRO A 29 -16.28 -17.05 28.15
C PRO A 29 -16.50 -15.72 27.42
N GLU A 30 -15.65 -14.72 27.61
CA GLU A 30 -15.77 -13.39 26.98
C GLU A 30 -15.37 -13.45 25.50
N ILE A 31 -14.33 -14.20 25.16
CA ILE A 31 -13.95 -14.48 23.76
C ILE A 31 -15.09 -15.21 23.03
N ARG A 32 -15.75 -16.17 23.70
CA ARG A 32 -16.90 -16.89 23.13
C ARG A 32 -18.12 -15.98 22.93
N ALA A 33 -18.34 -15.01 23.80
CA ALA A 33 -19.41 -14.02 23.65
C ALA A 33 -19.16 -13.10 22.45
N ASP A 34 -17.92 -12.64 22.26
CA ASP A 34 -17.56 -11.73 21.17
C ASP A 34 -17.61 -12.42 19.79
N VAL A 35 -17.18 -13.69 19.72
CA VAL A 35 -17.31 -14.52 18.50
C VAL A 35 -18.79 -14.75 18.15
N ARG A 36 -19.65 -15.05 19.13
CA ARG A 36 -21.10 -15.19 18.88
C ARG A 36 -21.73 -13.86 18.42
N ARG A 37 -21.27 -12.73 18.94
CA ARG A 37 -21.78 -11.40 18.55
C ARG A 37 -21.39 -11.05 17.11
N ARG A 38 -20.17 -11.40 16.67
CA ARG A 38 -19.74 -11.24 15.27
C ARG A 38 -20.51 -12.15 14.32
N HIS A 39 -20.70 -13.44 14.66
CA HIS A 39 -21.45 -14.37 13.81
C HIS A 39 -22.92 -13.99 13.60
N ARG A 40 -23.57 -13.39 14.61
CA ARG A 40 -24.95 -12.90 14.45
C ARG A 40 -25.05 -11.72 13.48
N ARG A 41 -24.02 -10.87 13.39
CA ARG A 41 -24.02 -9.72 12.47
C ARG A 41 -23.78 -10.14 11.02
N THR A 42 -22.94 -11.14 10.78
CA THR A 42 -22.67 -11.66 9.43
C THR A 42 -23.83 -12.50 8.86
N ALA A 43 -24.56 -13.24 9.72
CA ALA A 43 -25.72 -14.01 9.27
C ALA A 43 -26.89 -13.15 8.75
N VAL A 44 -27.08 -11.95 9.29
CA VAL A 44 -28.16 -11.03 8.85
C VAL A 44 -27.85 -10.39 7.49
N ALA A 45 -26.56 -10.15 7.17
CA ALA A 45 -26.17 -9.58 5.88
C ALA A 45 -26.30 -10.59 4.71
N GLY A 46 -26.12 -11.89 4.98
CA GLY A 46 -26.22 -12.93 3.93
C GLY A 46 -27.64 -13.14 3.38
N VAL A 47 -28.68 -12.95 4.20
CA VAL A 47 -30.08 -13.19 3.77
C VAL A 47 -30.58 -12.09 2.82
N ALA A 48 -30.10 -10.84 2.98
CA ALA A 48 -30.50 -9.73 2.11
C ALA A 48 -29.92 -9.86 0.68
N ALA A 49 -28.71 -10.42 0.53
CA ALA A 49 -28.07 -10.58 -0.77
C ALA A 49 -28.75 -11.62 -1.67
N VAL A 50 -29.26 -12.72 -1.11
CA VAL A 50 -29.93 -13.79 -1.88
C VAL A 50 -31.27 -13.32 -2.45
N VAL A 51 -32.00 -12.46 -1.73
CA VAL A 51 -33.28 -11.91 -2.21
C VAL A 51 -33.07 -10.93 -3.37
N LEU A 52 -32.00 -10.13 -3.36
CA LEU A 52 -31.67 -9.20 -4.45
C LEU A 52 -31.25 -9.91 -5.74
N VAL A 53 -30.53 -11.02 -5.64
CA VAL A 53 -30.13 -11.82 -6.83
C VAL A 53 -31.35 -12.50 -7.48
N LEU A 54 -32.32 -12.97 -6.70
CA LEU A 54 -33.53 -13.61 -7.25
C LEU A 54 -34.49 -12.62 -7.92
N VAL A 55 -34.55 -11.35 -7.49
CA VAL A 55 -35.34 -10.32 -8.17
C VAL A 55 -34.63 -9.78 -9.42
N GLY A 56 -33.29 -9.71 -9.41
CA GLY A 56 -32.49 -9.28 -10.56
C GLY A 56 -32.51 -10.26 -11.74
N ALA A 57 -32.57 -11.57 -11.48
CA ALA A 57 -32.61 -12.59 -12.53
C ALA A 57 -33.94 -12.62 -13.32
N GLY A 58 -35.05 -12.11 -12.76
CA GLY A 58 -36.35 -12.10 -13.43
C GLY A 58 -36.52 -10.99 -14.49
N ALA A 59 -35.77 -9.90 -14.38
CA ALA A 59 -35.93 -8.73 -15.27
C ALA A 59 -35.05 -8.75 -16.53
N PHE A 60 -34.09 -9.67 -16.63
CA PHE A 60 -33.13 -9.69 -17.74
C PHE A 60 -33.59 -10.50 -18.97
N LEU A 61 -34.71 -11.22 -18.89
CA LEU A 61 -35.22 -12.05 -20.00
C LEU A 61 -36.14 -11.30 -21.00
N LEU A 62 -36.28 -9.98 -20.90
CA LEU A 62 -37.17 -9.19 -21.77
C LEU A 62 -36.49 -8.02 -22.51
N ARG A 63 -35.17 -8.07 -22.75
CA ARG A 63 -34.50 -7.05 -23.58
C ARG A 63 -34.37 -7.51 -25.04
N PRO A 64 -34.93 -6.77 -26.02
CA PRO A 64 -34.69 -7.00 -27.44
C PRO A 64 -33.22 -6.77 -27.76
N ALA A 65 -32.66 -7.61 -28.63
CA ALA A 65 -31.29 -7.48 -29.13
C ALA A 65 -31.19 -6.28 -30.09
N ASP A 66 -30.40 -5.27 -29.70
CA ASP A 66 -29.97 -4.20 -30.62
C ASP A 66 -28.71 -4.65 -31.36
N ASP A 67 -28.87 -4.81 -32.66
CA ASP A 67 -27.86 -5.22 -33.63
C ASP A 67 -27.11 -3.99 -34.12
N THR A 68 -25.90 -3.74 -33.58
CA THR A 68 -25.02 -2.65 -34.03
C THR A 68 -23.58 -3.10 -34.16
N ASN A 69 -23.30 -3.84 -35.24
CA ASN A 69 -21.93 -4.03 -35.72
C ASN A 69 -21.88 -3.69 -37.22
N ARG A 70 -21.79 -2.38 -37.52
CA ARG A 70 -21.44 -1.89 -38.86
C ARG A 70 -20.22 -1.00 -38.75
N LEU A 71 -19.05 -1.59 -39.00
CA LEU A 71 -17.78 -0.89 -39.15
C LEU A 71 -17.82 -0.10 -40.47
N ILE A 72 -17.74 1.23 -40.39
CA ILE A 72 -17.57 2.13 -41.53
C ILE A 72 -16.06 2.45 -41.64
N PRO A 73 -15.41 2.26 -42.81
CA PRO A 73 -14.02 2.67 -42.99
C PRO A 73 -13.92 4.21 -43.04
N ALA A 74 -13.02 4.78 -42.25
CA ALA A 74 -12.75 6.21 -42.27
C ALA A 74 -11.89 6.58 -43.49
N THR A 75 -12.46 7.38 -44.39
CA THR A 75 -11.75 8.04 -45.49
C THR A 75 -10.90 9.17 -44.92
N ALA A 76 -9.60 9.21 -45.24
CA ALA A 76 -8.71 10.29 -44.86
C ALA A 76 -9.10 11.60 -45.57
N SER A 77 -9.32 12.66 -44.79
CA SER A 77 -9.47 14.03 -45.30
C SER A 77 -8.34 14.89 -44.74
N THR A 78 -7.38 15.22 -45.60
CA THR A 78 -6.34 16.22 -45.36
C THR A 78 -6.91 17.64 -45.49
N SER A 79 -6.77 18.47 -44.46
CA SER A 79 -6.43 19.89 -44.62
C SER A 79 -6.01 20.52 -43.27
N PRO A 80 -4.98 21.40 -43.24
CA PRO A 80 -4.39 21.91 -42.01
C PRO A 80 -4.98 23.26 -41.60
N SER A 81 -5.19 23.45 -40.30
CA SER A 81 -5.20 24.78 -39.66
C SER A 81 -4.75 24.60 -38.22
N ALA A 82 -3.52 25.06 -37.96
CA ALA A 82 -2.94 25.11 -36.63
C ALA A 82 -3.55 26.32 -35.91
N ASP A 83 -4.53 26.06 -35.05
CA ASP A 83 -4.98 27.01 -34.03
C ASP A 83 -4.00 26.94 -32.83
N PRO A 84 -3.63 28.09 -32.23
CA PRO A 84 -2.70 28.12 -31.11
C PRO A 84 -3.34 27.45 -29.89
N SER A 85 -2.61 26.47 -29.35
CA SER A 85 -2.99 25.66 -28.19
C SER A 85 -3.42 26.53 -27.01
N ALA A 86 -4.69 26.39 -26.61
CA ALA A 86 -5.12 26.76 -25.27
C ALA A 86 -4.39 25.85 -24.27
N ASP A 87 -3.71 26.49 -23.32
CA ASP A 87 -3.08 25.85 -22.16
C ASP A 87 -4.10 24.88 -21.51
N PRO A 88 -3.77 23.60 -21.29
CA PRO A 88 -4.71 22.67 -20.68
C PRO A 88 -5.00 23.16 -19.26
N SER A 89 -6.23 23.65 -19.06
CA SER A 89 -6.73 23.98 -17.73
C SER A 89 -6.55 22.76 -16.83
N PRO A 90 -5.97 22.90 -15.62
CA PRO A 90 -5.70 21.77 -14.74
C PRO A 90 -7.00 21.01 -14.50
N SER A 91 -6.98 19.69 -14.72
CA SER A 91 -8.15 18.85 -14.48
C SER A 91 -8.57 19.01 -13.00
N PRO A 92 -9.85 19.27 -12.70
CA PRO A 92 -10.36 19.37 -11.33
C PRO A 92 -9.98 18.18 -10.44
N ASP A 93 -9.71 17.03 -11.06
CA ASP A 93 -9.37 15.77 -10.40
C ASP A 93 -7.96 15.73 -9.77
N ASP A 94 -7.07 16.71 -10.02
CA ASP A 94 -5.73 16.73 -9.40
C ASP A 94 -5.66 17.54 -8.08
N THR A 95 -6.76 18.22 -7.70
CA THR A 95 -6.81 19.04 -6.48
C THR A 95 -6.54 18.25 -5.20
N TRP A 96 -6.93 16.97 -5.15
CA TRP A 96 -6.65 16.11 -4.01
C TRP A 96 -5.16 15.78 -3.88
N LYS A 97 -4.42 15.62 -4.99
CA LYS A 97 -2.97 15.32 -4.93
C LYS A 97 -2.21 16.47 -4.26
N GLN A 98 -2.55 17.70 -4.60
CA GLN A 98 -1.99 18.88 -3.93
C GLN A 98 -2.36 18.93 -2.45
N THR A 99 -3.57 18.48 -2.09
CA THR A 99 -3.99 18.40 -0.68
C THR A 99 -3.18 17.34 0.08
N VAL A 100 -2.97 16.16 -0.51
CA VAL A 100 -2.12 15.08 0.05
C VAL A 100 -0.68 15.56 0.24
N ARG A 101 -0.13 16.31 -0.72
CA ARG A 101 1.22 16.90 -0.63
C ARG A 101 1.37 17.94 0.49
N ASN A 102 0.26 18.48 0.98
CA ASN A 102 0.23 19.42 2.11
C ASN A 102 -0.43 18.83 3.36
N GLY A 103 -0.74 17.53 3.32
CA GLY A 103 -1.49 16.83 4.34
C GLY A 103 -0.61 16.30 5.47
N ARG A 104 -1.28 15.88 6.54
CA ARG A 104 -0.70 15.04 7.58
C ARG A 104 -0.84 13.57 7.17
N MET A 105 0.20 12.77 7.33
CA MET A 105 0.16 11.31 7.17
C MET A 105 0.64 10.64 8.45
N ASP A 106 -0.19 9.78 9.03
CA ASP A 106 0.18 8.92 10.14
C ASP A 106 0.81 7.62 9.63
N LEU A 107 2.13 7.50 9.77
CA LEU A 107 2.90 6.36 9.27
C LEU A 107 3.19 5.30 10.36
N THR A 108 2.56 5.42 11.54
CA THR A 108 2.89 4.63 12.73
C THR A 108 2.46 3.18 12.64
N ALA A 109 1.38 2.89 11.89
CA ALA A 109 0.87 1.54 11.73
C ALA A 109 1.82 0.64 10.93
N GLU A 110 2.70 1.23 10.12
CA GLU A 110 3.58 0.48 9.23
C GLU A 110 4.98 0.35 9.82
N THR A 111 5.11 -0.56 10.79
CA THR A 111 6.39 -0.87 11.45
C THR A 111 7.36 -1.64 10.55
N ASN A 112 6.84 -2.25 9.49
CA ASN A 112 7.60 -2.99 8.50
C ASN A 112 7.85 -2.15 7.24
N ALA A 113 7.63 -0.83 7.23
CA ALA A 113 8.07 0.00 6.11
C ALA A 113 9.50 0.49 6.32
N ASN A 114 10.27 0.52 5.24
CA ASN A 114 11.52 1.25 5.22
C ASN A 114 11.26 2.76 5.45
N CYS A 115 10.16 3.26 4.87
CA CYS A 115 9.65 4.62 5.08
C CYS A 115 8.58 4.73 6.15
N GLY A 116 8.47 3.74 7.06
CA GLY A 116 7.61 3.85 8.23
C GLY A 116 8.11 4.94 9.18
N GLY A 117 7.25 5.38 10.10
CA GLY A 117 7.64 6.44 11.01
C GLY A 117 6.51 7.00 11.86
N PRO A 118 6.68 8.21 12.40
CA PRO A 118 5.66 8.88 13.18
C PRO A 118 4.61 9.48 12.23
N ALA A 119 3.63 10.17 12.81
CA ALA A 119 2.85 11.10 12.03
C ALA A 119 3.69 12.27 11.53
N VAL A 120 3.57 12.60 10.25
CA VAL A 120 4.35 13.63 9.57
C VAL A 120 3.41 14.60 8.84
N THR A 121 3.71 15.89 8.91
CA THR A 121 2.98 16.92 8.15
C THR A 121 3.84 17.36 6.97
N PHE A 122 3.32 17.16 5.77
CA PHE A 122 3.98 17.55 4.54
C PHE A 122 3.67 19.00 4.18
N ARG A 123 4.62 19.65 3.54
CA ARG A 123 4.46 20.94 2.86
C ARG A 123 5.10 20.83 1.49
N ASP A 124 4.31 21.08 0.45
CA ASP A 124 4.69 20.92 -0.97
C ASP A 124 5.29 19.55 -1.30
N GLY A 125 4.78 18.52 -0.61
CA GLY A 125 5.21 17.13 -0.75
C GLY A 125 6.48 16.80 0.01
N LYS A 126 6.98 17.66 0.90
CA LYS A 126 8.19 17.40 1.70
C LYS A 126 7.91 17.45 3.20
N ALA A 127 8.53 16.56 3.96
CA ALA A 127 8.48 16.58 5.42
C ALA A 127 9.82 16.16 6.02
N LYS A 128 10.02 16.52 7.29
CA LYS A 128 11.11 16.01 8.11
C LYS A 128 10.55 15.59 9.46
N ALA A 129 11.00 14.46 9.98
CA ALA A 129 10.59 14.02 11.31
C ALA A 129 11.71 13.28 12.03
N TRP A 130 11.74 13.44 13.35
CA TRP A 130 12.59 12.64 14.20
C TRP A 130 11.91 11.31 14.50
N TYR A 131 12.59 10.20 14.24
CA TYR A 131 12.08 8.86 14.50
C TYR A 131 13.22 7.93 14.83
N ASP A 132 13.09 7.17 15.90
CA ASP A 132 14.09 6.17 16.31
C ASP A 132 15.54 6.71 16.36
N GLY A 133 15.71 7.89 16.96
CA GLY A 133 17.03 8.49 17.14
C GLY A 133 17.66 9.09 15.87
N VAL A 134 16.91 9.19 14.76
CA VAL A 134 17.40 9.76 13.49
C VAL A 134 16.42 10.77 12.90
N ASN A 135 16.95 11.78 12.19
CA ASN A 135 16.14 12.64 11.35
C ASN A 135 15.83 11.91 10.05
N LYS A 136 14.55 11.67 9.76
CA LYS A 136 14.09 11.19 8.46
C LYS A 136 13.57 12.35 7.64
N ASN A 137 14.03 12.46 6.40
CA ASN A 137 13.40 13.30 5.39
C ASN A 137 12.41 12.43 4.60
N TYR A 138 11.28 13.01 4.24
CA TYR A 138 10.25 12.36 3.44
C TYR A 138 9.92 13.23 2.23
N ALA A 139 9.63 12.61 1.10
CA ALA A 139 8.98 13.27 -0.03
C ALA A 139 7.83 12.43 -0.59
N VAL A 140 6.72 13.08 -0.91
CA VAL A 140 5.65 12.52 -1.74
C VAL A 140 6.09 12.61 -3.19
N LEU A 141 6.16 11.48 -3.87
CA LEU A 141 6.44 11.45 -5.31
C LEU A 141 5.13 11.51 -6.08
N ASP A 142 5.12 12.28 -7.16
CA ASP A 142 3.96 12.39 -8.04
C ASP A 142 3.75 11.09 -8.86
N ASP A 143 4.80 10.27 -8.96
CA ASP A 143 4.75 8.94 -9.55
C ASP A 143 3.84 8.02 -8.72
N ASN A 144 2.83 7.44 -9.36
CA ASN A 144 1.91 6.47 -8.76
C ASN A 144 1.05 7.03 -7.61
N MET A 145 0.43 8.20 -7.81
CA MET A 145 -0.63 8.70 -6.93
C MET A 145 -2.02 8.31 -7.46
N PHE A 146 -2.71 7.41 -6.76
CA PHE A 146 -4.04 6.94 -7.14
C PHE A 146 -5.04 7.11 -6.01
N ARG A 147 -6.33 7.21 -6.39
CA ARG A 147 -7.46 7.23 -5.48
C ARG A 147 -8.43 6.12 -5.91
N ALA A 148 -8.68 5.17 -5.02
CA ALA A 148 -9.53 4.00 -5.28
C ALA A 148 -10.05 3.41 -3.95
N ASP A 149 -11.08 2.58 -3.99
CA ASP A 149 -11.55 1.80 -2.82
C ASP A 149 -10.72 0.51 -2.70
N ILE A 150 -9.54 0.62 -2.06
CA ILE A 150 -8.54 -0.46 -2.06
C ILE A 150 -8.90 -1.54 -1.03
N ASP A 151 -9.48 -1.16 0.10
CA ASP A 151 -9.91 -2.12 1.12
C ASP A 151 -11.37 -2.61 0.97
N ARG A 152 -12.12 -2.03 0.03
CA ARG A 152 -13.51 -2.35 -0.30
C ARG A 152 -14.49 -2.03 0.82
N ASP A 153 -14.23 -0.95 1.57
CA ASP A 153 -15.14 -0.43 2.58
C ASP A 153 -16.13 0.61 2.02
N GLY A 154 -16.08 0.89 0.72
CA GLY A 154 -16.94 1.85 0.03
C GLY A 154 -16.47 3.29 0.14
N ARG A 155 -15.28 3.53 0.71
CA ARG A 155 -14.66 4.85 0.85
C ARG A 155 -13.38 4.90 0.00
N PRO A 156 -12.99 6.11 -0.46
CA PRO A 156 -11.72 6.24 -1.17
C PRO A 156 -10.54 6.05 -0.20
N ASP A 157 -9.63 5.17 -0.58
CA ASP A 157 -8.26 5.12 -0.12
C ASP A 157 -7.33 5.82 -1.14
N TYR A 158 -6.10 6.08 -0.71
CA TYR A 158 -5.06 6.74 -1.51
C TYR A 158 -3.84 5.85 -1.57
N LEU A 159 -3.42 5.49 -2.80
CA LEU A 159 -2.12 4.87 -3.03
C LEU A 159 -1.12 5.98 -3.33
N VAL A 160 -0.08 6.11 -2.50
CA VAL A 160 0.91 7.19 -2.60
C VAL A 160 2.31 6.61 -2.53
N THR A 161 3.18 7.03 -3.44
CA THR A 161 4.62 6.74 -3.33
C THR A 161 5.28 7.76 -2.43
N LEU A 162 5.92 7.28 -1.37
CA LEU A 162 6.81 8.09 -0.54
C LEU A 162 8.26 7.70 -0.82
N SER A 163 9.12 8.69 -0.94
CA SER A 163 10.54 8.51 -0.71
C SER A 163 10.91 8.93 0.71
N CYS A 164 11.88 8.26 1.30
CA CYS A 164 12.45 8.65 2.57
C CYS A 164 13.96 8.46 2.57
N ASP A 165 14.65 9.33 3.28
CA ASP A 165 16.08 9.22 3.56
C ASP A 165 16.36 9.58 5.02
N PHE A 166 17.54 9.22 5.51
CA PHE A 166 17.91 9.41 6.92
C PHE A 166 18.65 10.73 7.20
N GLY A 167 18.67 11.67 6.24
CA GLY A 167 19.36 12.95 6.37
C GLY A 167 20.85 12.86 6.71
N ARG A 168 21.43 11.66 6.63
CA ARG A 168 22.85 11.41 6.87
C ARG A 168 23.60 11.66 5.59
N ASP A 169 24.75 12.32 5.71
CA ASP A 169 25.73 12.31 4.63
C ASP A 169 26.04 10.84 4.29
N PRO A 170 25.86 10.40 3.03
CA PRO A 170 26.22 9.06 2.58
C PRO A 170 27.61 8.61 3.04
N ALA A 171 28.55 9.54 3.22
CA ALA A 171 29.90 9.27 3.72
C ALA A 171 29.95 8.84 5.20
N THR A 172 28.91 9.14 5.99
CA THR A 172 28.85 8.90 7.46
C THR A 172 28.06 7.67 7.86
N ILE A 173 27.48 6.94 6.90
CA ILE A 173 26.77 5.68 7.18
C ILE A 173 27.82 4.59 7.48
N GLU A 174 27.99 4.22 8.74
CA GLU A 174 28.74 3.01 9.12
C GLU A 174 27.97 1.78 8.64
N CYS A 175 28.65 0.92 7.87
CA CYS A 175 28.08 -0.32 7.37
C CYS A 175 28.31 -1.46 8.36
N ASP A 176 27.39 -2.43 8.38
CA ASP A 176 27.61 -3.66 9.14
C ASP A 176 28.94 -4.31 8.70
N PRO A 177 29.85 -4.67 9.62
CA PRO A 177 31.15 -5.26 9.29
C PRO A 177 31.07 -6.62 8.57
N ARG A 178 29.89 -7.26 8.55
CA ARG A 178 29.63 -8.50 7.80
C ARG A 178 29.17 -8.25 6.37
N MET A 179 28.91 -7.00 6.00
CA MET A 179 28.46 -6.60 4.67
C MET A 179 29.67 -6.46 3.72
N SER A 180 29.52 -6.87 2.45
CA SER A 180 30.57 -6.64 1.46
C SER A 180 30.76 -5.15 1.20
N LYS A 181 31.95 -4.75 0.72
CA LYS A 181 32.24 -3.36 0.38
C LYS A 181 31.30 -2.84 -0.71
N GLU A 182 30.98 -3.64 -1.74
CA GLU A 182 29.99 -3.26 -2.76
C GLU A 182 28.59 -3.08 -2.17
N ALA A 183 28.14 -3.94 -1.25
CA ALA A 183 26.82 -3.82 -0.63
C ALA A 183 26.74 -2.63 0.32
N CYS A 184 27.81 -2.33 1.05
CA CYS A 184 27.95 -1.13 1.87
C CYS A 184 27.92 0.14 1.00
N GLU A 185 28.64 0.16 -0.10
CA GLU A 185 28.66 1.31 -1.02
C GLU A 185 27.31 1.47 -1.74
N ALA A 186 26.64 0.37 -2.08
CA ALA A 186 25.27 0.37 -2.56
C ALA A 186 24.30 0.90 -1.51
N GLN A 187 24.44 0.54 -0.23
CA GLN A 187 23.64 1.05 0.88
C GLN A 187 23.85 2.55 1.08
N ARG A 188 25.10 3.01 1.03
CA ARG A 188 25.48 4.43 1.10
C ARG A 188 24.92 5.21 -0.08
N LYS A 189 24.99 4.64 -1.29
CA LYS A 189 24.37 5.20 -2.51
C LYS A 189 22.85 5.12 -2.48
N SER A 190 22.28 4.15 -1.77
CA SER A 190 20.83 3.91 -1.72
C SER A 190 20.13 4.71 -0.63
N GLY A 191 20.67 5.88 -0.26
CA GLY A 191 20.18 6.70 0.85
C GLY A 191 18.71 7.09 0.75
N VAL A 192 18.15 7.06 -0.47
CA VAL A 192 16.72 7.25 -0.73
C VAL A 192 16.04 5.89 -0.89
N ILE A 193 15.06 5.64 -0.05
CA ILE A 193 14.18 4.48 -0.16
C ILE A 193 12.83 4.96 -0.67
N THR A 194 12.30 4.32 -1.71
CA THR A 194 10.93 4.53 -2.20
C THR A 194 10.04 3.39 -1.74
N GLN A 195 8.81 3.73 -1.36
CA GLN A 195 7.81 2.78 -0.91
C GLN A 195 6.41 3.30 -1.19
N LEU A 196 5.54 2.40 -1.65
CA LEU A 196 4.11 2.67 -1.82
C LEU A 196 3.37 2.48 -0.50
N PHE A 197 2.46 3.39 -0.19
CA PHE A 197 1.58 3.30 0.97
C PHE A 197 0.12 3.37 0.53
N VAL A 198 -0.69 2.49 1.12
CA VAL A 198 -2.14 2.63 1.11
C VAL A 198 -2.53 3.44 2.33
N LEU A 199 -3.18 4.57 2.08
CA LEU A 199 -3.56 5.56 3.07
C LEU A 199 -5.07 5.73 3.10
N ARG A 200 -5.64 5.85 4.30
CA ARG A 200 -7.06 6.11 4.53
C ARG A 200 -7.28 7.44 5.23
N GLY A 201 -8.36 8.13 4.88
CA GLY A 201 -8.79 9.34 5.58
C GLY A 201 -9.24 10.41 4.61
N GLU A 202 -9.16 11.65 5.05
CA GLU A 202 -9.32 12.81 4.17
C GLU A 202 -7.96 13.18 3.58
N PRO A 203 -7.87 13.73 2.35
CA PRO A 203 -6.59 14.08 1.73
C PRO A 203 -5.66 14.94 2.60
N GLY A 204 -6.19 15.76 3.51
CA GLY A 204 -5.41 16.58 4.44
C GLY A 204 -4.98 15.89 5.73
N ASP A 205 -5.57 14.73 6.07
CA ASP A 205 -5.24 13.94 7.26
C ASP A 205 -5.47 12.44 6.99
N LEU A 206 -4.37 11.78 6.67
CA LEU A 206 -4.31 10.40 6.21
C LEU A 206 -3.64 9.50 7.25
N THR A 207 -4.02 8.24 7.29
CA THR A 207 -3.41 7.20 8.12
C THR A 207 -3.01 6.03 7.24
N ALA A 208 -1.77 5.56 7.37
CA ALA A 208 -1.31 4.37 6.68
C ALA A 208 -2.03 3.14 7.20
N ILE A 209 -2.61 2.36 6.28
CA ILE A 209 -3.24 1.07 6.59
C ILE A 209 -2.40 -0.10 6.06
N GLY A 210 -1.42 0.17 5.19
CA GLY A 210 -0.40 -0.80 4.82
C GLY A 210 0.65 -0.26 3.85
N GLY A 211 1.85 -0.82 3.91
CA GLY A 211 2.94 -0.56 3.00
C GLY A 211 3.10 -1.66 1.94
N ILE A 212 3.37 -1.26 0.70
CA ILE A 212 3.72 -2.16 -0.39
C ILE A 212 5.21 -2.03 -0.69
N ARG A 213 5.94 -3.14 -0.56
CA ARG A 213 7.35 -3.24 -0.91
C ARG A 213 7.46 -3.82 -2.32
N ALA A 214 7.46 -2.96 -3.33
CA ALA A 214 7.62 -3.35 -4.73
C ALA A 214 8.61 -2.40 -5.41
N GLY A 215 9.44 -2.94 -6.31
CA GLY A 215 10.47 -2.18 -7.01
C GLY A 215 11.81 -2.11 -6.27
N SER A 216 12.78 -1.41 -6.87
CA SER A 216 14.08 -1.12 -6.26
C SER A 216 13.92 -0.14 -5.12
N LEU A 217 14.79 -0.18 -4.11
CA LEU A 217 14.77 0.83 -3.04
C LEU A 217 14.87 2.25 -3.64
N LEU A 218 15.41 2.41 -4.85
CA LEU A 218 15.79 3.70 -5.40
C LEU A 218 14.80 4.29 -6.41
N THR A 219 13.90 3.47 -6.96
CA THR A 219 13.03 3.90 -8.06
C THR A 219 11.60 3.45 -7.79
N PRO A 220 10.62 4.36 -7.94
CA PRO A 220 9.22 3.95 -7.95
C PRO A 220 9.00 2.88 -9.03
N PRO A 221 8.07 1.94 -8.82
CA PRO A 221 7.73 0.97 -9.86
C PRO A 221 7.22 1.71 -11.11
N ALA A 222 7.69 1.31 -12.30
CA ALA A 222 7.31 2.00 -13.54
C ALA A 222 5.84 1.84 -13.90
N ARG A 223 5.18 0.76 -13.46
CA ARG A 223 3.78 0.50 -13.75
C ARG A 223 3.05 -0.03 -12.53
N VAL A 224 2.03 0.71 -12.14
CA VAL A 224 1.08 0.37 -11.07
C VAL A 224 -0.32 0.48 -11.66
N GLU A 225 -1.12 -0.56 -11.46
CA GLU A 225 -2.51 -0.61 -11.87
C GLU A 225 -3.37 -1.01 -10.68
N ILE A 226 -4.54 -0.38 -10.55
CA ILE A 226 -5.53 -0.72 -9.53
C ILE A 226 -6.80 -1.18 -10.24
N SER A 227 -7.24 -2.40 -9.95
CA SER A 227 -8.50 -2.95 -10.47
C SER A 227 -9.71 -2.47 -9.68
N ASP A 228 -10.91 -2.66 -10.24
CA ASP A 228 -12.18 -2.28 -9.61
C ASP A 228 -12.46 -3.03 -8.29
N ASP A 229 -11.83 -4.20 -8.08
CA ASP A 229 -11.91 -4.97 -6.84
C ASP A 229 -10.79 -4.65 -5.84
N GLY A 230 -10.03 -3.57 -6.07
CA GLY A 230 -9.02 -3.05 -5.14
C GLY A 230 -7.68 -3.81 -5.17
N LEU A 231 -7.44 -4.65 -6.19
CA LEU A 231 -6.15 -5.32 -6.36
C LEU A 231 -5.15 -4.36 -6.99
N ILE A 232 -3.93 -4.35 -6.45
CA ILE A 232 -2.84 -3.49 -6.92
C ILE A 232 -1.82 -4.37 -7.64
N SER A 233 -1.74 -4.22 -8.95
CA SER A 233 -0.76 -4.92 -9.79
C SER A 233 0.46 -4.04 -10.02
N ILE A 234 1.64 -4.58 -9.72
CA ILE A 234 2.90 -3.86 -9.85
C ILE A 234 3.87 -4.68 -10.70
N SER A 235 4.29 -4.11 -11.83
CA SER A 235 5.33 -4.70 -12.67
C SER A 235 6.71 -4.43 -12.07
N ASP A 236 7.54 -5.47 -11.96
CA ASP A 236 8.91 -5.34 -11.47
C ASP A 236 9.87 -5.07 -12.63
N ASP A 237 10.39 -3.86 -12.72
CA ASP A 237 11.32 -3.46 -13.79
C ASP A 237 12.64 -4.25 -13.76
N ARG A 238 12.98 -4.86 -12.61
CA ARG A 238 14.20 -5.67 -12.47
C ARG A 238 14.02 -7.09 -12.97
N GLU A 239 12.78 -7.56 -13.07
CA GLU A 239 12.43 -8.86 -13.62
C GLU A 239 11.33 -8.69 -14.66
N PRO A 240 11.66 -8.31 -15.91
CA PRO A 240 10.67 -8.11 -16.96
C PRO A 240 9.67 -9.27 -17.06
N GLY A 241 8.39 -8.94 -17.03
CA GLY A 241 7.29 -9.92 -17.04
C GLY A 241 6.90 -10.48 -15.68
N ARG A 242 7.58 -10.09 -14.59
CA ARG A 242 7.12 -10.35 -13.22
C ARG A 242 6.12 -9.28 -12.80
N VAL A 243 4.95 -9.71 -12.36
CA VAL A 243 3.89 -8.87 -11.79
C VAL A 243 3.56 -9.38 -10.40
N LEU A 244 3.63 -8.50 -9.42
CA LEU A 244 3.18 -8.76 -8.05
C LEU A 244 1.79 -8.15 -7.88
N VAL A 245 0.82 -8.98 -7.49
CA VAL A 245 -0.54 -8.53 -7.18
C VAL A 245 -0.69 -8.46 -5.67
N TRP A 246 -1.06 -7.28 -5.19
CA TRP A 246 -1.27 -6.98 -3.78
C TRP A 246 -2.75 -6.78 -3.49
N ALA A 247 -3.18 -7.20 -2.30
CA ALA A 247 -4.54 -6.97 -1.82
C ALA A 247 -4.52 -6.60 -0.34
N TYR A 248 -5.48 -5.77 0.08
CA TYR A 248 -5.74 -5.54 1.49
C TYR A 248 -6.56 -6.71 2.06
N ARG A 249 -5.96 -7.50 2.96
CA ARG A 249 -6.61 -8.66 3.59
C ARG A 249 -6.26 -8.75 5.06
N ASP A 250 -7.29 -8.98 5.88
CA ASP A 250 -7.17 -9.13 7.34
C ASP A 250 -6.50 -7.93 8.03
N GLY A 251 -6.73 -6.72 7.52
CA GLY A 251 -6.18 -5.49 8.08
C GLY A 251 -4.76 -5.13 7.61
N THR A 252 -4.19 -5.86 6.63
CA THR A 252 -2.84 -5.60 6.13
C THR A 252 -2.72 -5.80 4.61
N MET A 253 -1.80 -5.09 3.96
CA MET A 253 -1.43 -5.36 2.56
C MET A 253 -0.61 -6.65 2.43
N LYS A 254 -1.02 -7.53 1.51
CA LYS A 254 -0.35 -8.82 1.25
C LYS A 254 -0.20 -9.06 -0.25
N VAL A 255 0.90 -9.68 -0.66
CA VAL A 255 1.01 -10.29 -1.99
C VAL A 255 0.05 -11.47 -2.04
N VAL A 256 -0.85 -11.47 -3.03
CA VAL A 256 -1.82 -12.55 -3.25
C VAL A 256 -1.48 -13.37 -4.49
N GLU A 257 -0.80 -12.78 -5.47
CA GLU A 257 -0.32 -13.47 -6.66
C GLU A 257 1.07 -12.96 -7.06
N ASN A 258 1.87 -13.87 -7.61
CA ASN A 258 3.19 -13.58 -8.17
C ASN A 258 3.23 -14.20 -9.57
N ILE A 259 2.89 -13.39 -10.56
CA ILE A 259 2.79 -13.81 -11.95
C ILE A 259 4.16 -13.61 -12.57
N LYS A 260 4.74 -14.68 -13.11
CA LYS A 260 5.98 -14.62 -13.89
C LYS A 260 5.64 -14.97 -15.33
N ALA A 261 5.79 -14.02 -16.24
CA ALA A 261 5.63 -14.29 -17.66
C ALA A 261 6.57 -15.43 -18.06
N SER A 262 6.02 -16.43 -18.76
CA SER A 262 6.84 -17.45 -19.40
C SER A 262 7.78 -16.74 -20.39
N PRO A 263 9.07 -17.12 -20.44
CA PRO A 263 9.98 -16.55 -21.43
C PRO A 263 9.38 -16.78 -22.82
N THR A 264 9.19 -15.71 -23.59
CA THR A 264 8.78 -15.82 -24.98
C THR A 264 9.79 -16.72 -25.69
N PRO A 265 9.37 -17.86 -26.28
CA PRO A 265 10.30 -18.73 -26.97
C PRO A 265 10.96 -17.95 -28.11
N THR A 266 12.29 -17.85 -28.07
CA THR A 266 13.07 -17.27 -29.16
C THR A 266 12.95 -18.19 -30.37
N ALA A 267 12.46 -17.63 -31.49
CA ALA A 267 12.35 -18.34 -32.76
C ALA A 267 13.72 -18.52 -33.44
#